data_AF-A0A9P5G2P8-F1
#
_entry.id   AF-A0A9P5G2P8-F1
#
_cell.length_a   1.000
_cell.length_b   1.000
_cell.length_c   1.000
_cell.angle_alpha   90.00
_cell.angle_beta   90.00
_cell.angle_gamma   90.00
#
_symmetry.space_group_name_H-M   'P 1'
#
loop_
_entity.id
_entity.type
_entity.pdbx_description
1 polymer ?
#
loop_
_entity_poly.entity_id
_entity_poly.type
_entity_poly.pdbx_seq_one_letter_code
_entity_poly.pdbx_strand_id
1 'polypeptide(L)'
;MTFQPIPGSFKTREQITAYAKLQLRVAELIFTEYISNVLVENSIYKYFLNEAFVVDSSNLQENVFVPTQRAAIEMALSNPSHYWGGTSTNNKNDPHLCLLYTLYRESSVFVNIYDWYSSFQSILYRDPDVDPTDDAEWEKKTLALFLQGVAELKFLGIIRDSKRKFECVEKLVWRGL
;
A
#
# COMPACT_ATOMS: atom_id res chain seq x y z
N MET A 1 40.58 -6.14 27.62
CA MET A 1 41.83 -5.57 28.15
C MET A 1 41.47 -4.69 29.34
N THR A 2 41.62 -5.23 30.55
CA THR A 2 41.39 -4.51 31.80
C THR A 2 42.67 -3.77 32.18
N PHE A 3 42.64 -2.44 32.19
CA PHE A 3 43.77 -1.63 32.63
C PHE A 3 44.02 -1.88 34.13
N GLN A 4 45.11 -2.55 34.47
CA GLN A 4 45.52 -2.69 35.86
C GLN A 4 46.14 -1.37 36.35
N PRO A 5 45.76 -0.90 37.56
CA PRO A 5 46.32 0.31 38.12
C PRO A 5 47.80 0.12 38.50
N ILE A 6 48.62 1.12 38.18
CA ILE A 6 50.06 1.15 38.50
C ILE A 6 50.22 1.16 40.03
N PRO A 7 51.06 0.30 40.63
CA PRO A 7 51.20 0.22 42.09
C PRO A 7 51.80 1.53 42.64
N GLY A 8 51.14 2.15 43.63
CA GLY A 8 51.62 3.36 44.31
C GLY A 8 50.85 4.65 44.02
N SER A 9 49.91 4.65 43.08
CA SER A 9 49.01 5.80 42.83
C SER A 9 47.68 5.61 43.55
N PHE A 10 47.59 6.00 44.83
CA PHE A 10 46.29 6.28 45.42
C PHE A 10 45.78 7.57 44.76
N LYS A 11 44.88 7.44 43.78
CA LYS A 11 44.23 8.61 43.18
C LYS A 11 43.43 9.32 44.28
N THR A 12 43.91 10.48 44.73
CA THR A 12 43.15 11.32 45.63
C THR A 12 41.82 11.70 44.98
N ARG A 13 40.77 11.92 45.78
CA ARG A 13 39.43 12.29 45.28
C ARG A 13 39.49 13.50 44.31
N GLU A 14 40.46 14.38 44.52
CA GLU A 14 40.77 15.53 43.67
C GLU A 14 41.30 15.14 42.29
N GLN A 15 42.18 14.14 42.17
CA GLN A 15 42.70 13.66 40.89
C GLN A 15 41.61 12.98 40.05
N ILE A 16 40.70 12.24 40.70
CA ILE A 16 39.54 11.63 40.02
C ILE A 16 38.61 12.74 39.50
N THR A 17 38.38 13.78 40.31
CA THR A 17 37.55 14.93 39.92
C THR A 17 38.19 15.74 38.79
N ALA A 18 39.51 15.95 38.82
CA ALA A 18 40.25 16.65 37.77
C ALA A 18 40.22 15.87 36.45
N TYR A 19 40.39 14.55 36.52
CA TYR A 19 40.28 13.67 35.35
C TYR A 19 38.87 13.70 34.75
N ALA A 20 37.82 13.63 35.56
CA ALA A 20 36.44 13.73 35.10
C ALA A 20 36.13 15.10 34.47
N LYS A 21 36.66 16.20 35.03
CA LYS A 21 36.54 17.55 34.43
C LYS A 21 37.26 17.65 33.09
N LEU A 22 38.44 17.03 32.96
CA LEU A 22 39.19 17.02 31.70
C LEU A 22 38.45 16.19 30.65
N GLN A 23 37.90 15.03 31.03
CA GLN A 23 37.06 14.22 30.14
C GLN A 23 35.84 14.99 29.64
N LEU A 24 35.12 15.70 30.53
CA LEU A 24 34.00 16.55 30.13
C LEU A 24 34.44 17.67 29.19
N ARG A 25 35.56 18.35 29.48
CA ARG A 25 36.10 19.41 28.63
C ARG A 25 36.44 18.91 27.22
N VAL A 26 37.03 17.72 27.12
CA VAL A 26 37.37 17.10 25.84
C VAL A 26 36.09 16.69 25.08
N ALA A 27 35.11 16.13 25.78
CA ALA A 27 33.82 15.80 25.19
C ALA A 27 33.10 17.05 24.67
N GLU A 28 33.10 18.15 25.45
CA GLU A 28 32.57 19.45 25.06
C GLU A 28 33.27 19.98 23.81
N LEU A 29 34.61 19.96 23.77
CA LEU A 29 35.38 20.42 22.61
C LEU A 29 35.10 19.61 21.35
N ILE A 30 35.01 18.28 21.47
CA ILE A 30 34.66 17.40 20.34
C ILE A 30 33.25 17.73 19.86
N PHE A 31 32.30 17.91 20.79
CA PHE A 31 30.92 18.23 20.43
C PHE A 31 30.81 19.61 19.77
N THR A 32 31.48 20.63 20.29
CA THR A 32 31.45 21.97 19.69
C THR A 32 32.17 22.01 18.35
N GLU A 33 33.38 21.48 18.24
CA GLU A 33 34.16 21.62 17.00
C GLU A 33 33.71 20.66 15.90
N TYR A 34 33.44 19.40 16.24
CA TYR A 34 33.14 18.38 15.25
C TYR A 34 31.66 18.37 14.87
N ILE A 35 30.76 18.39 15.85
CA ILE A 35 29.33 18.27 15.55
C ILE A 35 28.77 19.57 14.99
N SER A 36 29.17 20.73 15.54
CA SER A 36 28.64 22.01 15.04
C SER A 36 29.26 22.51 13.74
N ASN A 37 30.48 22.09 13.37
CA ASN A 37 31.10 22.51 12.11
C ASN A 37 30.99 21.46 11.00
N VAL A 38 31.09 20.16 11.34
CA VAL A 38 31.13 19.07 10.34
C VAL A 38 29.79 18.37 10.21
N LEU A 39 29.12 18.06 11.34
CA LEU A 39 27.87 17.29 11.35
C LEU A 39 26.63 18.16 11.51
N VAL A 40 26.68 19.43 11.10
CA VAL A 40 25.53 20.36 11.18
C VAL A 40 24.26 19.64 10.75
N GLU A 41 23.38 19.43 11.73
CA GLU A 41 22.04 18.88 11.51
C GLU A 41 21.34 19.73 10.44
N ASN A 42 20.98 19.10 9.32
CA ASN A 42 20.09 19.61 8.26
C ASN A 42 20.65 20.52 7.15
N SER A 43 21.92 20.38 6.73
CA SER A 43 22.49 21.26 5.68
C SER A 43 22.99 20.61 4.38
N ILE A 44 22.68 19.33 4.10
CA ILE A 44 22.99 18.76 2.77
C ILE A 44 22.28 19.62 1.70
N TYR A 45 21.02 19.99 1.97
CA TYR A 45 20.24 21.18 1.56
C TYR A 45 20.99 22.38 0.98
N LYS A 46 22.02 22.81 1.70
CA LYS A 46 22.64 24.12 1.54
C LYS A 46 23.76 24.12 0.51
N TYR A 47 24.29 22.94 0.19
CA TYR A 47 25.35 22.80 -0.79
C TYR A 47 24.77 22.84 -2.21
N PHE A 48 25.42 23.63 -3.07
CA PHE A 48 25.08 23.70 -4.48
C PHE A 48 25.25 22.32 -5.13
N LEU A 49 24.27 21.88 -5.91
CA LEU A 49 24.23 20.58 -6.60
C LEU A 49 24.36 19.34 -5.68
N ASN A 50 23.84 19.43 -4.46
CA ASN A 50 23.74 18.29 -3.54
C ASN A 50 22.98 17.07 -4.10
N GLU A 51 21.96 17.29 -4.95
CA GLU A 51 21.16 16.24 -5.60
C GLU A 51 22.00 15.31 -6.50
N ALA A 52 23.17 15.75 -6.97
CA ALA A 52 24.07 14.90 -7.75
C ALA A 52 24.73 13.79 -6.90
N PHE A 53 24.81 13.98 -5.59
CA PHE A 53 25.47 13.06 -4.66
C PHE A 53 24.49 12.37 -3.70
N VAL A 54 23.30 12.94 -3.51
CA VAL A 54 22.28 12.42 -2.58
C VAL A 54 20.96 12.26 -3.30
N VAL A 55 20.42 11.05 -3.26
CA VAL A 55 19.09 10.71 -3.79
C VAL A 55 18.18 10.42 -2.60
N ASP A 56 17.21 11.30 -2.36
CA ASP A 56 16.14 11.06 -1.40
C ASP A 56 14.92 10.48 -2.14
N SER A 57 14.88 9.16 -2.22
CA SER A 57 13.77 8.42 -2.84
C SER A 57 13.26 7.31 -1.92
N SER A 58 13.10 7.62 -0.63
CA SER A 58 12.62 6.68 0.41
C SER A 58 11.33 5.96 -0.03
N ASN A 59 10.31 6.72 -0.47
CA ASN A 59 9.03 6.15 -0.92
C ASN A 59 9.18 5.19 -2.13
N LEU A 60 10.09 5.47 -3.06
CA LEU A 60 10.32 4.58 -4.20
C LEU A 60 11.01 3.29 -3.75
N GLN A 61 12.01 3.41 -2.87
CA GLN A 61 12.72 2.26 -2.32
C GLN A 61 11.78 1.37 -1.52
N GLU A 62 10.93 1.95 -0.66
CA GLU A 62 9.93 1.20 0.09
C GLU A 62 8.97 0.44 -0.84
N ASN A 63 8.44 1.09 -1.87
CA ASN A 63 7.54 0.42 -2.82
C ASN A 63 8.22 -0.67 -3.65
N VAL A 64 9.51 -0.51 -3.99
CA VAL A 64 10.27 -1.49 -4.79
C VAL A 64 10.70 -2.69 -3.94
N PHE A 65 11.19 -2.46 -2.72
CA PHE A 65 11.71 -3.52 -1.86
C PHE A 65 10.67 -4.15 -0.94
N VAL A 66 9.58 -3.42 -0.62
CA VAL A 66 8.49 -3.87 0.24
C VAL A 66 7.14 -3.63 -0.45
N PRO A 67 6.84 -4.32 -1.56
CA PRO A 67 5.63 -4.07 -2.33
C PRO A 67 4.38 -4.52 -1.57
N THR A 68 3.40 -3.61 -1.47
CA THR A 68 2.08 -3.88 -0.87
C THR A 68 1.08 -4.35 -1.92
N GLN A 69 1.32 -5.53 -2.51
CA GLN A 69 0.55 -6.05 -3.66
C GLN A 69 -0.96 -6.09 -3.42
N ARG A 70 -1.39 -6.52 -2.23
CA ARG A 70 -2.83 -6.58 -1.89
C ARG A 70 -3.47 -5.21 -1.91
N ALA A 71 -2.84 -4.21 -1.27
CA ALA A 71 -3.37 -2.85 -1.23
C ALA A 71 -3.42 -2.24 -2.64
N ALA A 72 -2.41 -2.50 -3.47
CA ALA A 72 -2.40 -2.05 -4.86
C ALA A 72 -3.56 -2.62 -5.68
N ILE A 73 -3.85 -3.92 -5.55
CA ILE A 73 -4.98 -4.59 -6.22
C ILE A 73 -6.32 -4.05 -5.70
N GLU A 74 -6.49 -3.93 -4.38
CA GLU A 74 -7.72 -3.39 -3.79
C GLU A 74 -7.97 -1.94 -4.23
N MET A 75 -6.91 -1.12 -4.30
CA MET A 75 -6.97 0.24 -4.82
C MET A 75 -7.32 0.27 -6.30
N ALA A 76 -6.75 -0.63 -7.11
CA ALA A 76 -7.03 -0.71 -8.55
C ALA A 76 -8.49 -1.10 -8.83
N LEU A 77 -9.02 -2.06 -8.06
CA LEU A 77 -10.39 -2.53 -8.22
C LEU A 77 -11.44 -1.57 -7.63
N SER A 78 -11.07 -0.76 -6.62
CA SER A 78 -11.98 0.22 -6.01
C SER A 78 -11.97 1.57 -6.71
N ASN A 79 -10.80 2.05 -7.15
CA ASN A 79 -10.62 3.34 -7.79
C ASN A 79 -9.78 3.18 -9.07
N PRO A 80 -10.38 2.71 -10.18
CA PRO A 80 -9.67 2.50 -11.45
C PRO A 80 -9.11 3.81 -12.03
N SER A 81 -9.76 4.95 -11.75
CA SER A 81 -9.32 6.29 -12.17
C SER A 81 -7.91 6.65 -11.70
N HIS A 82 -7.47 6.09 -10.56
CA HIS A 82 -6.13 6.33 -10.01
C HIS A 82 -5.02 5.83 -10.95
N TYR A 83 -5.26 4.75 -11.70
CA TYR A 83 -4.26 4.16 -12.61
C TYR A 83 -4.47 4.58 -14.07
N TRP A 84 -5.71 4.71 -14.51
CA TRP A 84 -6.01 5.06 -15.91
C TRP A 84 -5.98 6.58 -16.16
N GLY A 85 -5.93 7.41 -15.12
CA GLY A 85 -5.93 8.88 -15.24
C GLY A 85 -7.26 9.44 -15.79
N GLY A 86 -8.34 8.68 -15.72
CA GLY A 86 -9.66 9.06 -16.23
C GLY A 86 -10.34 10.11 -15.34
N THR A 87 -10.85 11.17 -15.96
CA THR A 87 -11.62 12.25 -15.31
C THR A 87 -13.10 11.92 -15.11
N SER A 88 -13.54 10.72 -15.48
CA SER A 88 -14.95 10.34 -15.40
C SER A 88 -15.34 10.06 -13.95
N THR A 89 -16.04 11.01 -13.34
CA THR A 89 -16.70 10.90 -12.03
C THR A 89 -17.90 9.93 -12.05
N ASN A 90 -18.25 9.39 -13.21
CA ASN A 90 -19.38 8.51 -13.39
C ASN A 90 -18.87 7.08 -13.62
N ASN A 91 -19.21 6.18 -12.70
CA ASN A 91 -18.87 4.74 -12.73
C ASN A 91 -19.39 3.99 -13.98
N LYS A 92 -20.04 4.68 -14.92
CA LYS A 92 -20.67 4.10 -16.12
C LYS A 92 -19.65 3.56 -17.12
N ASN A 93 -18.43 4.12 -17.12
CA ASN A 93 -17.35 3.72 -18.03
C ASN A 93 -16.25 2.93 -17.31
N ASP A 94 -16.48 2.54 -16.05
CA ASP A 94 -15.50 1.77 -15.31
C ASP A 94 -15.38 0.35 -15.88
N PRO A 95 -14.20 -0.27 -15.77
CA PRO A 95 -14.01 -1.66 -16.16
C PRO A 95 -15.04 -2.56 -15.46
N HIS A 96 -15.62 -3.50 -16.20
CA HIS A 96 -16.65 -4.41 -15.68
C HIS A 96 -16.21 -5.17 -14.40
N LEU A 97 -14.92 -5.50 -14.29
CA LEU A 97 -14.33 -6.12 -13.10
C LEU A 97 -14.43 -5.23 -11.85
N CYS A 98 -14.24 -3.92 -11.98
CA CYS A 98 -14.32 -2.96 -10.86
C CYS A 98 -15.77 -2.79 -10.38
N LEU A 99 -16.72 -2.78 -11.31
CA LEU A 99 -18.16 -2.78 -10.99
C LEU A 99 -18.56 -4.05 -10.23
N LEU A 100 -18.12 -5.22 -10.69
CA LEU A 100 -18.33 -6.49 -9.99
C LEU A 100 -17.69 -6.49 -8.60
N TYR A 101 -16.49 -5.93 -8.47
CA TYR A 101 -15.80 -5.82 -7.19
C TYR A 101 -16.54 -4.90 -6.21
N THR A 102 -17.20 -3.85 -6.69
CA THR A 102 -18.00 -2.94 -5.86
C THR A 102 -19.22 -3.65 -5.30
N LEU A 103 -20.00 -4.33 -6.15
CA LEU A 103 -21.11 -5.20 -5.73
C LEU A 103 -20.65 -6.33 -4.79
N TYR A 104 -19.48 -6.90 -5.09
CA TYR A 104 -18.84 -7.87 -4.22
C TYR A 104 -18.60 -7.24 -2.85
N ARG A 105 -18.03 -6.04 -2.71
CA ARG A 105 -17.78 -5.43 -1.39
C ARG A 105 -19.05 -5.21 -0.57
N GLU A 106 -20.16 -4.87 -1.21
CA GLU A 106 -21.45 -4.60 -0.55
C GLU A 106 -22.21 -5.87 -0.12
N SER A 107 -21.90 -7.02 -0.72
CA SER A 107 -22.57 -8.29 -0.44
C SER A 107 -22.11 -8.97 0.87
N SER A 108 -22.79 -10.06 1.27
CA SER A 108 -22.40 -10.85 2.44
C SER A 108 -21.21 -11.79 2.18
N VAL A 109 -20.73 -12.53 3.18
CA VAL A 109 -19.64 -13.53 3.04
C VAL A 109 -19.97 -14.63 2.02
N PHE A 110 -21.25 -14.97 1.90
CA PHE A 110 -21.76 -15.87 0.86
C PHE A 110 -22.61 -15.07 -0.11
N VAL A 111 -22.25 -15.09 -1.38
CA VAL A 111 -22.89 -14.30 -2.43
C VAL A 111 -23.68 -15.24 -3.32
N ASN A 112 -24.99 -15.01 -3.43
CA ASN A 112 -25.82 -15.72 -4.41
C ASN A 112 -25.45 -15.26 -5.82
N ILE A 113 -25.14 -16.20 -6.72
CA ILE A 113 -24.69 -15.88 -8.08
C ILE A 113 -25.79 -15.16 -8.87
N TYR A 114 -27.04 -15.57 -8.71
CA TYR A 114 -28.16 -14.97 -9.46
C TYR A 114 -28.43 -13.52 -9.05
N ASP A 115 -28.45 -13.23 -7.75
CA ASP A 115 -28.66 -11.87 -7.24
C ASP A 115 -27.49 -10.95 -7.61
N TRP A 116 -26.27 -11.50 -7.64
CA TRP A 116 -25.09 -10.76 -8.05
C TRP A 116 -25.12 -10.43 -9.55
N TYR A 117 -25.51 -11.39 -10.39
CA TYR A 117 -25.65 -11.17 -11.84
C TYR A 117 -26.73 -10.14 -12.17
N SER A 118 -27.91 -10.26 -11.56
CA SER A 118 -29.02 -9.31 -11.78
C SER A 118 -28.68 -7.90 -11.31
N SER A 119 -27.99 -7.76 -10.17
CA SER A 119 -27.47 -6.47 -9.70
C SER A 119 -26.45 -5.90 -10.68
N PHE A 120 -25.54 -6.73 -11.20
CA PHE A 120 -24.54 -6.31 -12.18
C PHE A 120 -25.18 -5.83 -13.49
N GLN A 121 -26.16 -6.58 -14.01
CA GLN A 121 -26.91 -6.21 -15.21
C GLN A 121 -27.62 -4.86 -15.06
N SER A 122 -28.11 -4.53 -13.85
CA SER A 122 -28.80 -3.27 -13.59
C SER A 122 -27.88 -2.03 -13.59
N ILE A 123 -26.59 -2.23 -13.30
CA ILE A 123 -25.59 -1.15 -13.21
C ILE A 123 -24.96 -0.86 -14.57
N LEU A 124 -24.87 -1.87 -15.44
CA LEU A 124 -24.29 -1.69 -16.76
C LEU A 124 -25.07 -0.67 -17.58
N TYR A 125 -24.34 0.25 -18.21
CA TYR A 125 -24.93 1.21 -19.11
C TYR A 125 -25.45 0.50 -20.36
N ARG A 126 -26.77 0.52 -20.52
CA ARG A 126 -27.43 0.15 -21.77
C ARG A 126 -27.65 1.41 -22.59
N ASP A 127 -27.13 1.42 -23.81
CA ASP A 127 -27.34 2.51 -24.75
C ASP A 127 -28.85 2.61 -25.07
N PRO A 128 -29.50 3.77 -24.82
CA PRO A 128 -30.93 3.95 -25.03
C PRO A 128 -31.34 3.90 -26.50
N ASP A 129 -30.41 4.04 -27.44
CA ASP A 129 -30.68 4.08 -28.88
C ASP A 129 -30.71 2.67 -29.52
N VAL A 130 -30.52 1.60 -28.75
CA VAL A 130 -30.53 0.21 -29.24
C VAL A 130 -31.95 -0.37 -29.22
N ASP A 131 -32.37 -0.93 -30.35
CA ASP A 131 -33.69 -1.53 -30.54
C ASP A 131 -34.02 -2.60 -29.47
N PRO A 132 -35.26 -2.65 -28.95
CA PRO A 132 -35.68 -3.62 -27.94
C PRO A 132 -35.68 -5.09 -28.43
N THR A 133 -35.55 -5.33 -29.73
CA THR A 133 -35.33 -6.68 -30.29
C THR A 133 -33.95 -7.26 -29.95
N ASP A 134 -33.02 -6.45 -29.43
CA ASP A 134 -31.65 -6.86 -29.06
C ASP A 134 -31.52 -7.32 -27.59
N ASP A 135 -32.63 -7.42 -26.85
CA ASP A 135 -32.66 -7.82 -25.44
C ASP A 135 -31.95 -9.17 -25.20
N ALA A 136 -32.19 -10.14 -26.07
CA ALA A 136 -31.57 -11.47 -25.97
C ALA A 136 -30.06 -11.45 -26.25
N GLU A 137 -29.57 -10.53 -27.09
CA GLU A 137 -28.13 -10.36 -27.29
C GLU A 137 -27.49 -9.60 -26.13
N TRP A 138 -28.19 -8.59 -25.59
CA TRP A 138 -27.75 -7.85 -24.42
C TRP A 138 -27.58 -8.76 -23.20
N GLU A 139 -28.54 -9.66 -22.95
CA GLU A 139 -28.44 -10.66 -21.89
C GLU A 139 -27.23 -11.58 -22.10
N LYS A 140 -27.01 -12.08 -23.32
CA LYS A 140 -25.84 -12.94 -23.62
C LYS A 140 -24.52 -12.21 -23.41
N LYS A 141 -24.42 -10.95 -23.87
CA LYS A 141 -23.22 -10.10 -23.70
C LYS A 141 -22.95 -9.85 -22.21
N THR A 142 -23.99 -9.48 -21.46
CA THR A 142 -23.89 -9.21 -20.03
C THR A 142 -23.49 -10.46 -19.24
N LEU A 143 -24.07 -11.61 -19.57
CA LEU A 143 -23.72 -12.89 -18.97
C LEU A 143 -22.26 -13.29 -19.26
N ALA A 144 -21.79 -13.10 -20.50
CA ALA A 144 -20.40 -13.38 -20.85
C ALA A 144 -19.41 -12.51 -20.06
N LEU A 145 -19.69 -11.21 -19.94
CA LEU A 145 -18.88 -10.27 -19.14
C LEU A 145 -18.89 -10.63 -17.66
N PHE A 146 -20.06 -11.01 -17.13
CA PHE A 146 -20.18 -11.48 -15.74
C PHE A 146 -19.33 -12.73 -15.49
N LEU A 147 -19.47 -13.76 -16.33
CA LEU A 147 -18.70 -15.00 -16.20
C LEU A 147 -17.20 -14.77 -16.33
N GLN A 148 -16.78 -13.89 -17.24
CA GLN A 148 -15.37 -13.48 -17.36
C GLN A 148 -14.89 -12.83 -16.05
N GLY A 149 -15.62 -11.85 -15.52
CA GLY A 149 -15.23 -11.16 -14.28
C GLY A 149 -15.20 -12.09 -13.07
N VAL A 150 -16.13 -13.05 -12.97
CA VAL A 150 -16.10 -14.09 -11.94
C VAL A 150 -14.85 -14.98 -12.07
N ALA A 151 -14.48 -15.36 -13.29
CA ALA A 151 -13.26 -16.14 -13.53
C ALA A 151 -12.00 -15.36 -13.12
N GLU A 152 -11.93 -14.06 -13.43
CA GLU A 152 -10.83 -13.17 -13.04
C GLU A 152 -10.75 -12.98 -11.52
N LEU A 153 -11.88 -12.73 -10.83
CA LEU A 153 -11.91 -12.62 -9.37
C LEU A 153 -11.51 -13.93 -8.69
N LYS A 154 -11.85 -15.08 -9.28
CA LYS A 154 -11.40 -16.40 -8.81
C LYS A 154 -9.92 -16.61 -9.05
N PHE A 155 -9.39 -16.16 -10.18
CA PHE A 155 -7.95 -16.20 -10.50
C PHE A 155 -7.13 -15.35 -9.52
N LEU A 156 -7.62 -14.16 -9.16
CA LEU A 156 -7.01 -13.28 -8.14
C LEU A 156 -7.10 -13.86 -6.71
N GLY A 157 -7.84 -14.95 -6.51
CA GLY A 157 -8.03 -15.55 -5.18
C GLY A 157 -8.97 -14.75 -4.28
N ILE A 158 -9.81 -13.88 -4.86
CA ILE A 158 -10.78 -13.07 -4.10
C ILE A 158 -11.99 -13.90 -3.69
N ILE A 159 -12.41 -14.80 -4.59
CA ILE A 159 -13.57 -15.67 -4.42
C ILE A 159 -13.24 -17.15 -4.59
N ARG A 160 -14.09 -18.00 -4.01
CA ARG A 160 -14.04 -19.45 -4.18
C ARG A 160 -15.45 -20.03 -4.30
N ASP A 161 -15.56 -21.17 -5.00
CA ASP A 161 -16.80 -21.94 -5.01
C ASP A 161 -17.15 -22.41 -3.59
N SER A 162 -18.39 -22.19 -3.17
CA SER A 162 -18.86 -22.65 -1.86
C SER A 162 -18.91 -24.18 -1.81
N LYS A 163 -18.48 -24.77 -0.70
CA LYS A 163 -18.66 -26.20 -0.42
C LYS A 163 -20.08 -26.55 0.02
N ARG A 164 -20.91 -25.55 0.35
CA ARG A 164 -22.32 -25.73 0.73
C ARG A 164 -23.18 -25.77 -0.52
N LYS A 165 -24.26 -26.56 -0.47
CA LYS A 165 -25.08 -27.07 -1.58
C LYS A 165 -26.00 -26.04 -2.26
N PHE A 166 -25.52 -24.82 -2.48
CA PHE A 166 -26.25 -23.74 -3.15
C PHE A 166 -25.35 -23.05 -4.17
N GLU A 167 -25.95 -22.42 -5.19
CA GLU A 167 -25.29 -21.63 -6.24
C GLU A 167 -24.69 -20.33 -5.68
N CYS A 168 -23.83 -20.48 -4.67
CA CYS A 168 -23.23 -19.39 -3.94
C CYS A 168 -21.71 -19.42 -4.07
N VAL A 169 -21.13 -18.23 -4.11
CA VAL A 169 -19.70 -18.00 -4.06
C VAL A 169 -19.32 -17.52 -2.67
N GLU A 170 -18.17 -17.98 -2.17
CA GLU A 170 -17.62 -17.60 -0.88
C GLU A 170 -16.53 -16.53 -1.04
N LYS A 171 -16.60 -15.48 -0.22
CA LYS A 171 -15.55 -14.46 -0.09
C LYS A 171 -14.33 -15.02 0.64
N LEU A 172 -13.15 -14.89 0.05
CA LEU A 172 -11.88 -15.28 0.68
C LEU A 172 -11.17 -14.11 1.37
N VAL A 173 -11.20 -12.94 0.72
CA VAL A 173 -10.65 -11.71 1.29
C VAL A 173 -11.61 -11.24 2.39
N TRP A 174 -11.09 -10.69 3.49
CA TRP A 174 -11.86 -10.15 4.64
C TRP A 174 -12.41 -11.19 5.64
N ARG A 175 -12.00 -12.48 5.57
CA ARG A 175 -12.24 -13.39 6.70
C ARG A 175 -11.42 -12.97 7.92
N GLY A 176 -12.08 -12.37 8.91
CA GLY A 176 -11.48 -12.05 10.22
C GLY A 176 -10.97 -10.61 10.39
N LEU A 177 -11.48 -9.66 9.60
CA LEU A 177 -11.48 -8.24 9.96
C LEU A 177 -12.84 -7.84 10.54
#